data_AF-A0A953JU79-F1
#
_entry.id   AF-A0A953JU79-F1
#
_cell.length_a   1.000
_cell.length_b   1.000
_cell.length_c   1.000
_cell.angle_alpha   90.00
_cell.angle_beta   90.00
_cell.angle_gamma   90.00
#
_symmetry.space_group_name_H-M   'P 1'
#
loop_
_entity.id
_entity.type
_entity.pdbx_description
1 polymer ?
#
loop_
_entity_poly.entity_id
_entity_poly.type
_entity_poly.pdbx_seq_one_letter_code
_entity_poly.pdbx_strand_id
1 'polypeptide(L)'
;MLAVLALTGWWTWDRYRYRLAKAELTRSWREGSAAFGKGDFARAEALLRNADRAGQIVGRHVLLSRQARQLHSEAQVWLSLCPRPLDDFFVEYLAGDPAAAVAAFDRELAGRTLVFDGTLTRKLVRAPASAKKDAPPRATSSQYQIDWIWRTDAVEVRLVIGEQPVLARLQLEEPHRVVFGARLEKLALVSPGDGQWQMRLVPSGVVLLTAATPLEQAHWPGDDTWRPILDEQRIALEIIP
;
A
#
# COMPACT_ATOMS: atom_id res chain seq x y z
N MET A 1 -51.77 6.69 -2.60
CA MET A 1 -51.63 5.22 -2.41
C MET A 1 -50.41 4.66 -3.13
N LEU A 2 -50.21 4.91 -4.43
CA LEU A 2 -49.05 4.41 -5.19
C LEU A 2 -47.67 4.82 -4.63
N ALA A 3 -47.51 6.08 -4.18
CA ALA A 3 -46.27 6.54 -3.57
C ALA A 3 -45.90 5.77 -2.28
N VAL A 4 -46.90 5.40 -1.47
CA VAL A 4 -46.69 4.63 -0.22
C VAL A 4 -46.26 3.19 -0.54
N LEU A 5 -46.85 2.57 -1.57
CA LEU A 5 -46.45 1.23 -2.03
C LEU A 5 -45.03 1.22 -2.61
N ALA A 6 -44.66 2.26 -3.38
CA ALA A 6 -43.31 2.40 -3.91
C ALA A 6 -42.26 2.59 -2.80
N LEU A 7 -42.55 3.44 -1.80
CA LEU A 7 -41.66 3.68 -0.65
C LEU A 7 -41.47 2.42 0.21
N THR A 8 -42.57 1.69 0.49
CA THR A 8 -42.50 0.44 1.28
C THR A 8 -41.79 -0.68 0.52
N GLY A 9 -42.02 -0.80 -0.79
CA GLY A 9 -41.28 -1.72 -1.66
C GLY A 9 -39.78 -1.41 -1.70
N TRP A 10 -39.41 -0.13 -1.85
CA TRP A 10 -38.01 0.28 -1.84
C TRP A 10 -37.33 0.00 -0.49
N TRP A 11 -37.98 0.33 0.62
CA TRP A 11 -37.43 0.14 1.96
C TRP A 11 -37.29 -1.35 2.34
N THR A 12 -38.25 -2.19 1.95
CA THR A 12 -38.16 -3.64 2.17
C THR A 12 -37.03 -4.26 1.35
N TRP A 13 -36.86 -3.82 0.10
CA TRP A 13 -35.76 -4.22 -0.76
C TRP A 13 -34.39 -3.79 -0.20
N ASP A 14 -34.26 -2.54 0.24
CA ASP A 14 -33.03 -2.02 0.82
C ASP A 14 -32.63 -2.78 2.09
N ARG A 15 -33.59 -3.03 2.99
CA ARG A 15 -33.38 -3.88 4.18
C ARG A 15 -33.01 -5.32 3.84
N TYR A 16 -33.56 -5.88 2.77
CA TYR A 16 -33.19 -7.21 2.30
C TYR A 16 -31.75 -7.23 1.77
N ARG A 17 -31.38 -6.28 0.91
CA ARG A 17 -30.02 -6.12 0.39
C ARG A 17 -28.99 -5.92 1.50
N TYR A 18 -29.31 -5.07 2.48
CA TYR A 18 -28.44 -4.84 3.64
C TYR A 18 -28.20 -6.13 4.43
N ARG A 19 -29.26 -6.93 4.69
CA ARG A 19 -29.14 -8.21 5.39
C ARG A 19 -28.29 -9.22 4.63
N LEU A 20 -28.51 -9.35 3.31
CA LEU A 20 -27.69 -10.23 2.46
C LEU A 20 -26.22 -9.78 2.45
N ALA A 21 -25.97 -8.48 2.26
CA ALA A 21 -24.61 -7.94 2.26
C ALA A 21 -23.92 -8.13 3.61
N LYS A 22 -24.64 -7.96 4.73
CA LYS A 22 -24.09 -8.22 6.07
C LYS A 22 -23.72 -9.68 6.26
N ALA A 23 -24.57 -10.62 5.85
CA ALA A 23 -24.30 -12.05 5.92
C ALA A 23 -23.07 -12.43 5.06
N GLU A 24 -23.01 -11.90 3.84
CA GLU A 24 -21.90 -12.11 2.91
C GLU A 24 -20.58 -11.54 3.46
N LEU A 25 -20.59 -10.31 3.97
CA LEU A 25 -19.44 -9.67 4.61
C LEU A 25 -18.88 -10.56 5.73
N THR A 26 -19.74 -11.03 6.64
CA THR A 26 -19.28 -11.87 7.77
C THR A 26 -18.74 -13.22 7.30
N ARG A 27 -19.40 -13.89 6.35
CA ARG A 27 -18.94 -15.18 5.82
C ARG A 27 -17.61 -15.03 5.10
N SER A 28 -17.55 -14.15 4.11
CA SER A 28 -16.38 -13.98 3.24
C SER A 28 -15.19 -13.38 4.00
N TRP A 29 -15.41 -12.52 4.99
CA TRP A 29 -14.33 -12.08 5.89
C TRP A 29 -13.76 -13.24 6.72
N ARG A 30 -14.61 -14.08 7.33
CA ARG A 30 -14.16 -15.20 8.17
C ARG A 30 -13.36 -16.22 7.37
N GLU A 31 -13.88 -16.62 6.22
CA GLU A 31 -13.19 -17.58 5.34
C GLU A 31 -11.92 -16.96 4.75
N GLY A 32 -11.98 -15.68 4.35
CA GLY A 32 -10.86 -14.95 3.77
C GLY A 32 -9.72 -14.73 4.75
N SER A 33 -10.01 -14.34 6.00
CA SER A 33 -8.99 -14.17 7.05
C SER A 33 -8.36 -15.50 7.45
N ALA A 34 -9.14 -16.57 7.50
CA ALA A 34 -8.62 -17.92 7.73
C ALA A 34 -7.70 -18.40 6.58
N ALA A 35 -8.04 -18.11 5.32
CA ALA A 35 -7.16 -18.41 4.18
C ALA A 35 -5.88 -17.57 4.22
N PHE A 36 -6.00 -16.28 4.56
CA PHE A 36 -4.87 -15.36 4.71
C PHE A 36 -3.88 -15.84 5.78
N GLY A 37 -4.38 -16.26 6.95
CA GLY A 37 -3.53 -16.80 8.02
C GLY A 37 -2.83 -18.11 7.66
N LYS A 38 -3.30 -18.83 6.63
CA LYS A 38 -2.66 -20.04 6.09
C LYS A 38 -1.65 -19.75 4.96
N GLY A 39 -1.48 -18.48 4.57
CA GLY A 39 -0.65 -18.10 3.42
C GLY A 39 -1.29 -18.37 2.06
N ASP A 40 -2.57 -18.78 2.00
CA ASP A 40 -3.31 -18.93 0.74
C ASP A 40 -3.83 -17.56 0.27
N PHE A 41 -2.90 -16.70 -0.16
CA PHE A 41 -3.18 -15.32 -0.51
C PHE A 41 -4.11 -15.18 -1.73
N ALA A 42 -4.09 -16.15 -2.66
CA ALA A 42 -4.96 -16.16 -3.82
C ALA A 42 -6.43 -16.34 -3.42
N ARG A 43 -6.69 -17.34 -2.57
CA ARG A 43 -8.03 -17.55 -2.03
C ARG A 43 -8.44 -16.42 -1.09
N ALA A 44 -7.53 -15.93 -0.27
CA ALA A 44 -7.77 -14.80 0.62
C ALA A 44 -8.20 -13.55 -0.16
N GLU A 45 -7.48 -13.18 -1.23
CA GLU A 45 -7.84 -12.04 -2.09
C GLU A 45 -9.24 -12.19 -2.68
N ALA A 46 -9.57 -13.37 -3.22
CA ALA A 46 -10.86 -13.60 -3.83
C ALA A 46 -12.03 -13.44 -2.83
N LEU A 47 -11.88 -14.01 -1.62
CA LEU A 47 -12.88 -13.93 -0.55
C LEU A 47 -12.97 -12.52 0.05
N LEU A 48 -11.83 -11.90 0.33
CA LEU A 48 -11.78 -10.57 0.94
C LEU A 48 -12.23 -9.48 -0.03
N ARG A 49 -12.06 -9.65 -1.34
CA ARG A 49 -12.67 -8.80 -2.35
C ARG A 49 -14.20 -8.84 -2.30
N ASN A 50 -14.78 -10.03 -2.11
CA ASN A 50 -16.23 -10.16 -1.93
C ASN A 50 -16.69 -9.49 -0.62
N ALA A 51 -15.92 -9.66 0.45
CA ALA A 51 -16.15 -9.01 1.73
C ALA A 51 -16.08 -7.47 1.62
N ASP A 52 -15.08 -6.89 0.95
CA ASP A 52 -15.02 -5.42 0.74
C ASP A 52 -16.21 -4.91 -0.08
N ARG A 53 -16.58 -5.60 -1.18
CA ARG A 53 -17.77 -5.24 -1.98
C ARG A 53 -19.05 -5.26 -1.13
N ALA A 54 -19.23 -6.27 -0.28
CA ALA A 54 -20.36 -6.35 0.63
C ALA A 54 -20.30 -5.23 1.70
N GLY A 55 -19.11 -4.94 2.22
CA GLY A 55 -18.86 -3.86 3.18
C GLY A 55 -19.15 -2.46 2.61
N GLN A 56 -19.00 -2.25 1.31
CA GLN A 56 -19.40 -1.00 0.65
C GLN A 56 -20.92 -0.77 0.70
N ILE A 57 -21.73 -1.84 0.72
CA ILE A 57 -23.21 -1.77 0.87
C ILE A 57 -23.59 -1.57 2.34
N VAL A 58 -22.94 -2.31 3.25
CA VAL A 58 -23.23 -2.25 4.69
C VAL A 58 -22.81 -0.90 5.30
N GLY A 59 -21.75 -0.29 4.77
CA GLY A 59 -21.21 0.98 5.22
C GLY A 59 -19.71 0.88 5.50
N ARG A 60 -18.95 1.87 5.01
CA ARG A 60 -17.47 1.88 5.11
C ARG A 60 -16.94 2.11 6.53
N HIS A 61 -17.76 2.65 7.43
CA HIS A 61 -17.41 2.93 8.82
C HIS A 61 -17.60 1.73 9.76
N VAL A 62 -18.22 0.65 9.27
CA VAL A 62 -18.34 -0.58 10.05
C VAL A 62 -16.95 -1.21 10.17
N LEU A 63 -16.52 -1.48 11.41
CA LEU A 63 -15.21 -2.04 11.74
C LEU A 63 -14.84 -3.24 10.86
N LEU A 64 -15.77 -4.20 10.73
CA LEU A 64 -15.58 -5.40 9.91
C LEU A 64 -15.35 -5.09 8.43
N SER A 65 -16.01 -4.06 7.88
CA SER A 65 -15.79 -3.59 6.51
C SER A 65 -14.38 -2.99 6.34
N ARG A 66 -13.88 -2.24 7.34
CA ARG A 66 -12.51 -1.69 7.32
C ARG A 66 -11.47 -2.80 7.40
N GLN A 67 -11.66 -3.77 8.31
CA GLN A 67 -10.79 -4.95 8.43
C GLN A 67 -10.75 -5.77 7.14
N ALA A 68 -11.91 -6.02 6.52
CA ALA A 68 -11.99 -6.75 5.25
C ALA A 68 -11.22 -6.04 4.13
N ARG A 69 -11.39 -4.72 4.00
CA ARG A 69 -10.66 -3.92 3.00
C ARG A 69 -9.17 -3.93 3.25
N GLN A 70 -8.75 -3.74 4.49
CA GLN A 70 -7.34 -3.74 4.84
C GLN A 70 -6.69 -5.07 4.49
N LEU A 71 -7.29 -6.18 4.92
CA LEU A 71 -6.75 -7.51 4.66
C LEU A 71 -6.81 -7.88 3.16
N HIS A 72 -7.81 -7.37 2.43
CA HIS A 72 -7.85 -7.49 0.97
C HIS A 72 -6.64 -6.79 0.32
N SER A 73 -6.35 -5.55 0.70
CA SER A 73 -5.17 -4.81 0.21
C SER A 73 -3.86 -5.52 0.56
N GLU A 74 -3.73 -6.06 1.77
CA GLU A 74 -2.54 -6.84 2.15
C GLU A 74 -2.44 -8.13 1.34
N ALA A 75 -3.54 -8.84 1.08
CA ALA A 75 -3.51 -10.04 0.25
C ALA A 75 -3.00 -9.74 -1.16
N GLN A 76 -3.35 -8.56 -1.71
CA GLN A 76 -2.81 -8.12 -2.99
C GLN A 76 -1.30 -7.84 -2.93
N VAL A 77 -0.79 -7.24 -1.84
CA VAL A 77 0.66 -7.04 -1.62
C VAL A 77 1.39 -8.38 -1.75
N TRP A 78 0.93 -9.39 -1.03
CA TRP A 78 1.58 -10.70 -0.99
C TRP A 78 1.47 -11.46 -2.31
N LEU A 79 0.34 -11.33 -3.02
CA LEU A 79 0.16 -11.94 -4.35
C LEU A 79 1.05 -11.33 -5.43
N SER A 80 1.31 -10.02 -5.37
CA SER A 80 2.16 -9.34 -6.33
C SER A 80 3.59 -9.14 -5.86
N LEU A 81 4.02 -9.84 -4.81
CA LEU A 81 5.39 -9.74 -4.28
C LEU A 81 6.42 -10.00 -5.39
N CYS A 82 7.50 -9.23 -5.38
CA CYS A 82 8.60 -9.44 -6.32
C CYS A 82 9.15 -10.86 -6.18
N PRO A 83 9.33 -11.60 -7.30
CA PRO A 83 9.74 -13.00 -7.24
C PRO A 83 11.23 -13.20 -6.90
N ARG A 84 12.04 -12.13 -6.99
CA ARG A 84 13.47 -12.13 -6.67
C ARG A 84 13.82 -10.98 -5.73
N PRO A 85 14.90 -11.12 -4.93
CA PRO A 85 15.48 -10.00 -4.19
C PRO A 85 15.83 -8.84 -5.13
N LEU A 86 15.58 -7.61 -4.66
CA LEU A 86 15.85 -6.41 -5.44
C LEU A 86 17.37 -6.18 -5.60
N ASP A 87 18.15 -6.59 -4.60
CA ASP A 87 19.62 -6.51 -4.61
C ASP A 87 20.21 -7.24 -5.81
N ASP A 88 19.71 -8.45 -6.11
CA ASP A 88 20.16 -9.23 -7.27
C ASP A 88 19.88 -8.48 -8.57
N PHE A 89 18.71 -7.84 -8.69
CA PHE A 89 18.37 -7.06 -9.87
C PHE A 89 19.32 -5.85 -10.00
N PHE A 90 19.61 -5.17 -8.90
CA PHE A 90 20.47 -3.99 -8.95
C PHE A 90 21.93 -4.31 -9.25
N VAL A 91 22.46 -5.40 -8.69
CA VAL A 91 23.82 -5.88 -9.01
C VAL A 91 23.94 -6.26 -10.48
N GLU A 92 22.91 -6.90 -11.05
CA GLU A 92 22.92 -7.36 -12.44
C GLU A 92 22.82 -6.21 -13.45
N TYR A 93 21.95 -5.21 -13.20
CA TYR A 93 21.59 -4.23 -14.20
C TYR A 93 22.17 -2.82 -13.98
N LEU A 94 22.37 -2.36 -12.74
CA LEU A 94 22.71 -0.95 -12.50
C LEU A 94 24.19 -0.59 -12.76
N ALA A 95 25.07 -1.59 -12.84
CA ALA A 95 26.47 -1.38 -13.22
C ALA A 95 26.67 -1.26 -14.75
N GLY A 96 25.63 -1.56 -15.54
CA GLY A 96 25.68 -1.61 -17.00
C GLY A 96 25.09 -0.38 -17.69
N ASP A 97 24.39 -0.62 -18.80
CA ASP A 97 23.70 0.42 -19.57
C ASP A 97 22.42 0.89 -18.83
N PRO A 98 22.28 2.19 -18.51
CA PRO A 98 21.09 2.70 -17.87
C PRO A 98 19.78 2.44 -18.62
N ALA A 99 19.81 2.46 -19.96
CA ALA A 99 18.60 2.22 -20.75
C ALA A 99 18.16 0.75 -20.65
N ALA A 100 19.11 -0.18 -20.71
CA ALA A 100 18.86 -1.59 -20.47
C ALA A 100 18.32 -1.86 -19.06
N ALA A 101 18.86 -1.19 -18.03
CA ALA A 101 18.39 -1.33 -16.65
C ALA A 101 16.93 -0.88 -16.46
N VAL A 102 16.54 0.27 -17.04
CA VAL A 102 15.16 0.74 -17.01
C VAL A 102 14.24 -0.24 -17.74
N ALA A 103 14.62 -0.72 -18.92
CA ALA A 103 13.83 -1.67 -19.68
C ALA A 103 13.65 -3.02 -18.96
N ALA A 104 14.69 -3.50 -18.27
CA ALA A 104 14.62 -4.70 -17.44
C ALA A 104 13.69 -4.49 -16.23
N PHE A 105 13.80 -3.33 -15.57
CA PHE A 105 12.91 -2.96 -14.46
C PHE A 105 11.44 -2.96 -14.89
N ASP A 106 11.13 -2.31 -16.01
CA ASP A 106 9.77 -2.20 -16.52
C ASP A 106 9.18 -3.57 -16.89
N ARG A 107 10.00 -4.51 -17.37
CA ARG A 107 9.58 -5.86 -17.72
C ARG A 107 9.37 -6.76 -16.50
N GLU A 108 10.23 -6.65 -15.50
CA GLU A 108 10.33 -7.65 -14.42
C GLU A 108 9.74 -7.19 -13.09
N LEU A 109 9.90 -5.91 -12.77
CA LEU A 109 9.62 -5.34 -11.45
C LEU A 109 8.47 -4.34 -11.45
N ALA A 110 8.23 -3.60 -12.54
CA ALA A 110 7.11 -2.66 -12.59
C ALA A 110 5.77 -3.39 -12.38
N GLY A 111 4.92 -2.82 -11.53
CA GLY A 111 3.66 -3.43 -11.11
C GLY A 111 3.78 -4.52 -10.04
N ARG A 112 4.99 -4.99 -9.72
CA ARG A 112 5.25 -5.87 -8.57
C ARG A 112 5.33 -5.07 -7.27
N THR A 113 5.23 -5.78 -6.16
CA THR A 113 5.22 -5.19 -4.82
C THR A 113 6.48 -5.59 -4.07
N LEU A 114 7.01 -4.64 -3.31
CA LEU A 114 8.03 -4.88 -2.30
C LEU A 114 7.45 -4.58 -0.92
N VAL A 115 7.97 -5.26 0.10
CA VAL A 115 7.70 -4.94 1.50
C VAL A 115 8.88 -4.16 2.04
N PHE A 116 8.60 -3.06 2.72
CA PHE A 116 9.57 -2.18 3.33
C PHE A 116 9.33 -2.13 4.84
N ASP A 117 10.43 -2.12 5.58
CA ASP A 117 10.49 -1.76 6.99
C ASP A 117 11.49 -0.62 7.11
N GLY A 118 11.02 0.56 7.51
CA GLY A 118 11.89 1.72 7.62
C GLY A 118 11.22 2.94 8.22
N THR A 119 12.03 3.96 8.48
CA THR A 119 11.56 5.20 9.10
C THR A 119 11.04 6.16 8.04
N LEU A 120 9.77 6.51 8.15
CA LEU A 120 9.11 7.48 7.29
C LEU A 120 9.22 8.87 7.90
N THR A 121 9.61 9.84 7.07
CA THR A 121 9.67 11.26 7.43
C THR A 121 8.80 12.07 6.47
N ARG A 122 8.07 13.04 7.01
CA ARG A 122 7.29 13.99 6.21
C ARG A 122 8.15 15.21 5.90
N LYS A 123 8.43 15.46 4.62
CA LYS A 123 9.15 16.65 4.16
C LYS A 123 8.22 17.59 3.41
N LEU A 124 8.24 18.86 3.77
CA LEU A 124 7.57 19.90 2.99
C LEU A 124 8.45 20.26 1.81
N VAL A 125 8.00 19.92 0.59
CA VAL A 125 8.74 20.21 -0.63
C VAL A 125 8.07 21.38 -1.33
N ARG A 126 8.86 22.43 -1.55
CA ARG A 126 8.41 23.62 -2.27
C ARG A 126 8.53 23.35 -3.77
N ALA A 127 7.44 23.50 -4.51
CA ALA A 127 7.46 23.33 -5.96
C ALA A 127 8.53 24.25 -6.60
N PRO A 128 9.25 23.77 -7.63
CA PRO A 128 10.33 24.51 -8.24
C PRO A 128 9.87 25.86 -8.81
N ALA A 129 10.80 26.81 -8.78
CA ALA A 129 11.05 27.82 -9.80
C ALA A 129 10.08 28.06 -10.98
N SER A 130 8.76 28.26 -10.88
CA SER A 130 8.03 28.69 -12.08
C SER A 130 8.58 30.04 -12.53
N ALA A 131 9.14 30.11 -13.74
CA ALA A 131 9.82 31.28 -14.30
C ALA A 131 8.86 32.44 -14.66
N LYS A 132 7.56 32.30 -14.39
CA LYS A 132 6.56 33.34 -14.66
C LYS A 132 6.37 34.24 -13.44
N LYS A 133 6.61 35.54 -13.65
CA LYS A 133 6.61 36.62 -12.64
C LYS A 133 5.25 36.84 -11.94
N ASP A 134 4.16 36.33 -12.53
CA ASP A 134 2.78 36.55 -12.07
C ASP A 134 2.06 35.27 -11.63
N ALA A 135 2.78 34.18 -11.33
CA ALA A 135 2.16 32.95 -10.85
C ALA A 135 1.69 33.11 -9.38
N PRO A 136 0.51 32.56 -9.00
CA PRO A 136 0.02 32.60 -7.63
C PRO A 136 1.02 31.98 -6.63
N PRO A 137 0.95 32.35 -5.34
CA PRO A 137 1.83 31.80 -4.31
C PRO A 137 1.80 30.27 -4.35
N ARG A 138 2.99 29.66 -4.41
CA ARG A 138 3.15 28.22 -4.68
C ARG A 138 2.45 27.39 -3.62
N ALA A 139 1.72 26.37 -4.08
CA ALA A 139 1.30 25.28 -3.22
C ALA A 139 2.54 24.55 -2.69
N THR A 140 2.65 24.44 -1.37
CA THR A 140 3.60 23.54 -0.73
C THR A 140 3.00 22.15 -0.76
N SER A 141 3.67 21.19 -1.42
CA SER A 141 3.27 19.78 -1.39
C SER A 141 4.00 19.07 -0.25
N SER A 142 3.32 18.19 0.48
CA SER A 142 3.99 17.38 1.51
C SER A 142 4.42 16.05 0.91
N GLN A 143 5.72 15.80 0.80
CA GLN A 143 6.23 14.53 0.30
C GLN A 143 6.63 13.64 1.47
N TYR A 144 6.29 12.36 1.38
CA TYR A 144 6.81 11.36 2.30
C TYR A 144 8.12 10.80 1.74
N GLN A 145 9.13 10.72 2.60
CA GLN A 145 10.40 10.06 2.30
C GLN A 145 10.62 8.95 3.33
N ILE A 146 10.93 7.76 2.84
CA ILE A 146 11.45 6.69 3.69
C ILE A 146 12.96 6.77 3.73
N ASP A 147 13.54 6.53 4.90
CA ASP A 147 14.97 6.31 5.06
C ASP A 147 15.35 4.90 4.57
N TRP A 148 15.12 4.67 3.28
CA TRP A 148 15.55 3.46 2.58
C TRP A 148 16.44 3.88 1.43
N ILE A 149 17.68 3.40 1.47
CA ILE A 149 18.69 3.63 0.45
C ILE A 149 19.36 2.29 0.21
N TRP A 150 19.29 1.82 -1.01
CA TRP A 150 20.18 0.74 -1.46
C TRP A 150 21.44 1.39 -2.04
N ARG A 151 22.62 0.93 -1.61
CA ARG A 151 23.89 1.50 -2.09
C ARG A 151 24.97 0.45 -2.29
N THR A 152 25.79 0.68 -3.30
CA THR A 152 27.11 0.08 -3.49
C THR A 152 28.14 1.21 -3.64
N ASP A 153 29.40 0.88 -3.85
CA ASP A 153 30.46 1.89 -4.05
C ASP A 153 30.22 2.79 -5.28
N ALA A 154 29.44 2.33 -6.26
CA ALA A 154 29.22 3.02 -7.53
C ALA A 154 27.77 3.48 -7.76
N VAL A 155 26.80 2.95 -7.00
CA VAL A 155 25.37 3.13 -7.28
C VAL A 155 24.60 3.43 -5.99
N GLU A 156 23.72 4.42 -6.04
CA GLU A 156 22.80 4.75 -4.96
C GLU A 156 21.36 4.77 -5.49
N VAL A 157 20.47 3.95 -4.92
CA VAL A 157 19.04 3.93 -5.27
C VAL A 157 18.24 4.50 -4.12
N ARG A 158 17.50 5.57 -4.41
CA ARG A 158 16.58 6.21 -3.46
C ARG A 158 15.14 5.84 -3.78
N LEU A 159 14.36 5.59 -2.72
CA LEU A 159 12.93 5.38 -2.85
C LEU A 159 12.16 6.68 -2.68
N VAL A 160 11.32 7.01 -3.66
CA VAL A 160 10.42 8.17 -3.62
C VAL A 160 8.97 7.71 -3.58
N ILE A 161 8.32 8.01 -2.46
CA ILE A 161 6.96 7.57 -2.16
C ILE A 161 5.91 8.56 -2.69
N GLY A 162 6.23 9.86 -2.72
CA GLY A 162 5.28 10.91 -3.12
C GLY A 162 4.20 11.17 -2.06
N GLU A 163 3.07 11.75 -2.49
CA GLU A 163 1.89 11.94 -1.64
C GLU A 163 1.04 10.67 -1.60
N GLN A 164 0.78 10.15 -0.39
CA GLN A 164 0.04 8.90 -0.19
C GLN A 164 -1.08 9.12 0.83
N PRO A 165 -2.36 8.97 0.45
CA PRO A 165 -3.47 9.18 1.38
C PRO A 165 -3.45 8.27 2.61
N VAL A 166 -2.91 7.05 2.48
CA VAL A 166 -2.80 6.11 3.60
C VAL A 166 -1.77 6.57 4.64
N LEU A 167 -0.65 7.17 4.20
CA LEU A 167 0.40 7.66 5.10
C LEU A 167 -0.01 8.95 5.82
N ALA A 168 -0.90 9.75 5.23
CA ALA A 168 -1.48 10.91 5.89
C ALA A 168 -2.27 10.56 7.15
N ARG A 169 -2.75 9.31 7.28
CA ARG A 169 -3.48 8.83 8.46
C ARG A 169 -2.58 8.61 9.67
N LEU A 170 -1.29 8.41 9.46
CA LEU A 170 -0.33 8.21 10.54
C LEU A 170 0.01 9.50 11.30
N GLN A 171 -0.49 10.67 10.84
CA GLN A 171 -0.27 11.98 11.48
C GLN A 171 1.21 12.22 11.84
N LEU A 172 2.10 11.98 10.87
CA LEU A 172 3.55 12.05 11.08
C LEU A 172 4.00 13.49 11.37
N GLU A 173 4.11 13.83 12.65
CA GLU A 173 4.81 15.02 13.15
C GLU A 173 6.31 14.73 13.31
N GLU A 174 6.66 13.50 13.67
CA GLU A 174 8.01 13.01 13.88
C GLU A 174 8.34 11.83 12.93
N PRO A 175 9.64 11.50 12.74
CA PRO A 175 10.03 10.27 12.05
C PRO A 175 9.38 9.04 12.71
N HIS A 176 8.72 8.20 11.92
CA HIS A 176 7.98 7.05 12.42
C HIS A 176 8.35 5.80 11.63
N ARG A 177 8.75 4.73 12.33
CA ARG A 177 9.03 3.43 11.70
C ARG A 177 7.70 2.84 11.23
N VAL A 178 7.67 2.32 10.02
CA VAL A 178 6.48 1.74 9.39
C VAL A 178 6.86 0.48 8.63
N VAL A 179 5.92 -0.46 8.58
CA VAL A 179 6.01 -1.62 7.70
C VAL A 179 4.91 -1.55 6.65
N PHE A 180 5.28 -1.53 5.37
CA PHE A 180 4.30 -1.41 4.29
C PHE A 180 4.71 -2.17 3.03
N GLY A 181 3.72 -2.67 2.31
CA GLY A 181 3.88 -3.10 0.93
C GLY A 181 3.71 -1.93 -0.02
N ALA A 182 4.54 -1.82 -1.05
CA ALA A 182 4.34 -0.84 -2.10
C ALA A 182 4.60 -1.38 -3.51
N ARG A 183 3.69 -1.03 -4.42
CA ARG A 183 3.83 -1.36 -5.84
C ARG A 183 4.84 -0.44 -6.53
N LEU A 184 5.77 -1.04 -7.24
CA LEU A 184 6.79 -0.36 -8.03
C LEU A 184 6.19 0.23 -9.30
N GLU A 185 6.47 1.51 -9.56
CA GLU A 185 6.00 2.22 -10.76
C GLU A 185 7.10 2.30 -11.81
N LYS A 186 8.25 2.88 -11.43
CA LYS A 186 9.29 3.25 -12.39
C LYS A 186 10.66 3.33 -11.73
N LEU A 187 11.69 2.99 -12.49
CA LEU A 187 13.08 3.29 -12.18
C LEU A 187 13.59 4.40 -13.12
N ALA A 188 14.34 5.36 -12.58
CA ALA A 188 14.94 6.43 -13.37
C ALA A 188 16.29 6.84 -12.81
N LEU A 189 17.20 7.24 -13.69
CA LEU A 189 18.44 7.91 -13.28
C LEU A 189 18.10 9.34 -12.81
N VAL A 190 18.63 9.76 -11.66
CA VAL A 190 18.43 11.12 -11.14
C VAL A 190 19.22 12.13 -11.98
N SER A 191 20.45 11.78 -12.33
CA SER A 191 21.36 12.61 -13.11
C SER A 191 22.35 11.72 -13.89
N PRO A 192 22.60 11.98 -15.18
CA PRO A 192 23.61 11.27 -15.97
C PRO A 192 25.00 11.36 -15.33
N GLY A 193 25.62 10.19 -15.06
CA GLY A 193 27.00 10.09 -14.57
C GLY A 193 27.17 10.05 -13.05
N ASP A 194 26.14 10.36 -12.26
CA ASP A 194 26.25 10.43 -10.79
C ASP A 194 26.00 9.09 -10.08
N GLY A 195 25.66 8.02 -10.82
CA GLY A 195 25.31 6.71 -10.25
C GLY A 195 24.05 6.73 -9.37
N GLN A 196 23.32 7.84 -9.35
CA GLN A 196 22.12 8.02 -8.53
C GLN A 196 20.87 7.63 -9.30
N TRP A 197 20.09 6.73 -8.71
CA TRP A 197 18.85 6.21 -9.21
C TRP A 197 17.70 6.53 -8.28
N GLN A 198 16.53 6.68 -8.86
CA GLN A 198 15.28 6.89 -8.16
C GLN A 198 14.29 5.81 -8.55
N MET A 199 13.81 5.09 -7.54
CA MET A 199 12.69 4.17 -7.66
C MET A 199 11.42 4.87 -7.19
N ARG A 200 10.40 4.89 -8.04
CA ARG A 200 9.08 5.47 -7.76
C ARG A 200 8.06 4.38 -7.45
N LEU A 201 7.16 4.70 -6.54
CA LEU A 201 6.03 3.85 -6.18
C LEU A 201 4.74 4.34 -6.83
N VAL A 202 3.81 3.41 -7.07
CA VAL A 202 2.46 3.75 -7.53
C VAL A 202 1.72 4.51 -6.41
N PRO A 203 1.16 5.71 -6.67
CA PRO A 203 0.48 6.54 -5.66
C PRO A 203 -0.71 5.90 -4.92
N SER A 204 -1.30 4.85 -5.48
CA SER A 204 -2.40 4.08 -4.85
C SER A 204 -1.97 2.68 -4.43
N GLY A 205 -0.69 2.34 -4.63
CA GLY A 205 -0.15 1.02 -4.42
C GLY A 205 0.56 0.83 -3.08
N VAL A 206 0.57 1.84 -2.20
CA VAL A 206 1.12 1.74 -0.84
C VAL A 206 0.05 1.20 0.10
N VAL A 207 0.38 0.15 0.83
CA VAL A 207 -0.48 -0.54 1.80
C VAL A 207 0.32 -0.76 3.07
N LEU A 208 -0.07 -0.08 4.15
CA LEU A 208 0.45 -0.36 5.49
C LEU A 208 0.15 -1.82 5.86
N LEU A 209 1.14 -2.58 6.31
CA LEU A 209 0.91 -3.95 6.78
C LEU A 209 0.37 -3.93 8.21
N THR A 210 -0.53 -4.86 8.52
CA THR A 210 -1.13 -4.96 9.86
C THR A 210 -1.22 -6.40 10.37
N ALA A 211 -1.06 -7.38 9.47
CA ALA A 211 -1.02 -8.78 9.84
C ALA A 211 0.42 -9.29 10.00
N ALA A 212 0.71 -9.88 11.16
CA ALA A 212 2.00 -10.48 11.46
C ALA A 212 2.27 -11.78 10.67
N THR A 213 1.23 -12.60 10.47
CA THR A 213 1.38 -13.97 9.97
C THR A 213 2.13 -14.09 8.63
N PRO A 214 1.87 -13.25 7.61
CA PRO A 214 2.64 -13.33 6.36
C PRO A 214 4.14 -13.02 6.54
N LEU A 215 4.48 -12.08 7.43
CA LEU A 215 5.87 -11.74 7.74
C LEU A 215 6.56 -12.92 8.45
N GLU A 216 5.87 -13.55 9.40
CA GLU A 216 6.37 -14.76 10.09
C GLU A 216 6.63 -15.90 9.09
N GLN A 217 5.68 -16.14 8.18
CA GLN A 217 5.79 -17.17 7.14
C GLN A 217 6.91 -16.88 6.14
N ALA A 218 7.18 -15.61 5.86
CA ALA A 218 8.29 -15.17 5.03
C ALA A 218 9.64 -15.17 5.77
N HIS A 219 9.67 -15.61 7.04
CA HIS A 219 10.83 -15.51 7.92
C HIS A 219 11.43 -14.11 7.94
N TRP A 220 10.55 -13.10 8.03
CA TRP A 220 10.95 -11.70 7.97
C TRP A 220 12.05 -11.41 9.01
N PRO A 221 13.18 -10.81 8.60
CA PRO A 221 14.33 -10.64 9.46
C PRO A 221 14.02 -9.69 10.62
N GLY A 222 14.52 -10.03 11.81
CA GLY A 222 14.41 -9.19 13.00
C GLY A 222 14.05 -9.96 14.26
N ASP A 223 14.22 -9.29 15.39
CA ASP A 223 13.90 -9.71 16.76
C ASP A 223 12.42 -9.46 17.13
N ASP A 224 11.50 -9.62 16.18
CA ASP A 224 10.07 -9.31 16.32
C ASP A 224 9.75 -7.82 16.68
N THR A 225 10.73 -6.91 16.57
CA THR A 225 10.53 -5.46 16.82
C THR A 225 9.54 -4.79 15.86
N TRP A 226 9.14 -5.45 14.78
CA TRP A 226 8.10 -4.98 13.87
C TRP A 226 6.68 -5.23 14.40
N ARG A 227 6.46 -6.16 15.34
CA ARG A 227 5.10 -6.46 15.85
C ARG A 227 4.40 -5.27 16.50
N PRO A 228 5.04 -4.49 17.40
CA PRO A 228 4.41 -3.31 17.99
C PRO A 228 4.03 -2.27 16.92
N ILE A 229 4.82 -2.18 15.84
CA ILE A 229 4.57 -1.27 14.72
C ILE A 229 3.29 -1.66 13.98
N LEU A 230 3.07 -2.96 13.75
CA LEU A 230 1.82 -3.42 13.16
C LEU A 230 0.60 -3.08 14.05
N ASP A 231 0.75 -3.14 15.38
CA ASP A 231 -0.30 -2.77 16.33
C ASP A 231 -0.65 -1.29 16.25
N GLU A 232 0.37 -0.42 16.24
CA GLU A 232 0.22 1.02 16.05
C GLU A 232 -0.46 1.33 14.70
N GLN A 233 -0.05 0.65 13.63
CA GLN A 233 -0.69 0.79 12.31
C GLN A 233 -2.16 0.33 12.31
N ARG A 234 -2.52 -0.72 13.09
CA ARG A 234 -3.92 -1.14 13.27
C ARG A 234 -4.77 -0.08 13.95
N ILE A 235 -4.22 0.58 14.97
CA ILE A 235 -4.88 1.67 15.69
C ILE A 235 -5.08 2.86 14.75
N ALA A 236 -4.02 3.29 14.05
CA ALA A 236 -4.07 4.43 13.14
C ALA A 236 -5.06 4.23 11.96
N LEU A 237 -5.31 2.97 11.58
CA LEU A 237 -6.29 2.61 10.55
C LEU A 237 -7.70 2.35 11.08
N GLU A 238 -7.93 2.46 12.39
CA GLU A 238 -9.21 2.21 13.07
C GLU A 238 -9.79 0.81 12.77
N ILE A 239 -8.91 -0.19 12.62
CA ILE A 239 -9.30 -1.58 12.33
C ILE A 239 -9.27 -2.48 13.56
N ILE A 240 -8.99 -1.92 14.72
CA ILE A 240 -9.27 -2.49 16.04
C ILE A 240 -10.11 -1.46 16.84
N PRO A 241 -10.94 -1.93 17.80
CA PRO A 241 -11.76 -1.03 18.63
C PRO A 241 -10.92 -0.17 19.58
#